data_AF-A0A9C9W4E8-F1
#
_entry.id   AF-A0A9C9W4E8-F1
#
_cell.length_a   1.000
_cell.length_b   1.000
_cell.length_c   1.000
_cell.angle_alpha   90.00
_cell.angle_beta   90.00
_cell.angle_gamma   90.00
#
_symmetry.space_group_name_H-M   'P 1'
#
loop_
_entity.id
_entity.type
_entity.pdbx_description
1 polymer ?
#
loop_
_entity_poly.entity_id
_entity_poly.type
_entity_poly.pdbx_seq_one_letter_code
_entity_poly.pdbx_strand_id
1 'polypeptide(L)'
;MCGGGGGGDGGAAEREAARLRKQNEAIARVNKLFGIYTEAPKPRREDFVTTQGPGGRGRRFDEAAYQRAMQEWEARNASAREAAGSNAEARTALYDRLKGDVRDYYLNDLNRQRTDTERTARFGLARRGVIGGSSELDVADRILEEYNRGVLDIGNRADQAAVRARVADERARLDLISRIRSGMQAGNALASATNALQNNLEDAKANAMAQSLGQVFSDYGYYLAERAKERGYRRGQGSMFYANPASYYGRG
;
A
#
# COMPACT_ATOMS: atom_id res chain seq x y z
N MET A 1 -18.53 68.82 18.42
CA MET A 1 -19.34 67.72 19.01
C MET A 1 -18.59 66.42 18.79
N CYS A 2 -18.08 65.82 19.87
CA CYS A 2 -17.28 64.58 19.83
C CYS A 2 -18.16 63.35 19.54
N GLY A 3 -17.55 62.39 18.83
CA GLY A 3 -18.20 61.22 18.25
C GLY A 3 -18.67 60.15 19.24
N GLY A 4 -19.61 59.35 18.74
CA GLY A 4 -20.09 58.11 19.35
C GLY A 4 -19.99 56.97 18.33
N GLY A 5 -18.78 56.48 18.07
CA GLY A 5 -18.55 55.20 17.42
C GLY A 5 -18.53 54.11 18.48
N GLY A 6 -19.67 53.44 18.70
CA GLY A 6 -19.83 52.38 19.70
C GLY A 6 -19.89 51.00 19.03
N GLY A 7 -18.89 50.16 19.33
CA GLY A 7 -18.59 48.86 18.73
C GLY A 7 -19.74 47.85 18.60
N GLY A 8 -19.77 47.19 17.44
CA GLY A 8 -20.71 46.15 17.03
C GLY A 8 -20.03 44.80 16.80
N ASP A 9 -19.01 44.48 17.59
CA ASP A 9 -18.05 43.41 17.25
C ASP A 9 -18.34 42.07 17.94
N GLY A 10 -19.22 42.04 18.95
CA GLY A 10 -19.48 40.85 19.77
C GLY A 10 -20.10 39.67 19.00
N GLY A 11 -21.00 39.94 18.05
CA GLY A 11 -21.64 38.88 17.27
C GLY A 11 -20.77 38.30 16.15
N ALA A 12 -19.75 39.02 15.69
CA ALA A 12 -18.86 38.53 14.63
C ALA A 12 -17.91 37.45 15.17
N ALA A 13 -17.29 37.69 16.34
CA ALA A 13 -16.40 36.75 16.99
C ALA A 13 -17.11 35.45 17.40
N GLU A 14 -18.34 35.54 17.93
CA GLU A 14 -19.13 34.35 18.31
C GLU A 14 -19.54 33.51 17.11
N ARG A 15 -19.94 34.15 16.00
CA ARG A 15 -20.27 33.45 14.74
C ARG A 15 -19.05 32.77 14.13
N GLU A 16 -17.90 33.42 14.18
CA GLU A 16 -16.64 32.83 13.72
C GLU A 16 -16.21 31.65 14.60
N ALA A 17 -16.30 31.78 15.92
CA ALA A 17 -16.02 30.68 16.86
C ALA A 17 -16.99 29.50 16.66
N ALA A 18 -18.27 29.76 16.37
CA ALA A 18 -19.22 28.70 16.03
C ALA A 18 -18.88 27.99 14.71
N ARG A 19 -18.43 28.73 13.69
CA ARG A 19 -17.97 28.16 12.41
C ARG A 19 -16.75 27.28 12.60
N LEU A 20 -15.74 27.76 13.33
CA LEU A 20 -14.51 27.01 13.61
C LEU A 20 -14.79 25.72 14.40
N ARG A 21 -15.69 25.77 15.39
CA ARG A 21 -16.14 24.58 16.13
C ARG A 21 -16.74 23.52 15.20
N LYS A 22 -17.67 23.91 14.32
CA LYS A 22 -18.27 23.00 13.33
C LYS A 22 -17.24 22.40 12.38
N GLN A 23 -16.28 23.21 11.91
CA GLN A 23 -15.18 22.72 11.06
C GLN A 23 -14.30 21.70 11.78
N ASN A 24 -13.90 21.99 13.02
CA ASN A 24 -13.08 21.08 13.82
C ASN A 24 -13.81 19.76 14.13
N GLU A 25 -15.11 19.82 14.41
CA GLU A 25 -15.93 18.61 14.57
C GLU A 25 -16.03 17.79 13.28
N ALA A 26 -16.16 18.45 12.12
CA ALA A 26 -16.17 17.78 10.82
C ALA A 26 -14.81 17.12 10.52
N ILE A 27 -13.70 17.81 10.80
CA ILE A 27 -12.34 17.26 10.67
C ILE A 27 -12.16 16.05 11.60
N ALA A 28 -12.61 16.13 12.85
CA ALA A 28 -12.55 15.02 13.80
C ALA A 28 -13.34 13.79 13.30
N ARG A 29 -14.51 14.01 12.71
CA ARG A 29 -15.30 12.94 12.07
C ARG A 29 -14.54 12.31 10.90
N VAL A 30 -13.94 13.12 10.02
CA VAL A 30 -13.12 12.59 8.92
C VAL A 30 -11.94 11.81 9.47
N ASN A 31 -11.16 12.36 10.40
CA ASN A 31 -10.04 11.64 11.00
C ASN A 31 -10.46 10.28 11.57
N LYS A 32 -11.60 10.22 12.26
CA LYS A 32 -12.16 8.96 12.77
C LYS A 32 -12.42 7.94 11.64
N LEU A 33 -12.94 8.36 10.49
CA LEU A 33 -13.15 7.48 9.33
C LEU A 33 -11.85 6.95 8.73
N PHE A 34 -10.76 7.70 8.89
CA PHE A 34 -9.41 7.30 8.48
C PHE A 34 -8.64 6.57 9.60
N GLY A 35 -9.31 6.24 10.71
CA GLY A 35 -8.71 5.53 11.83
C GLY A 35 -7.82 6.37 12.74
N ILE A 36 -7.93 7.69 12.63
CA ILE A 36 -7.15 8.64 13.41
C ILE A 36 -8.01 9.23 14.52
N TYR A 37 -7.61 8.98 15.76
CA TYR A 37 -8.27 9.54 16.92
C TYR A 37 -7.94 11.03 17.08
N THR A 38 -8.97 11.82 17.30
CA THR A 38 -8.86 13.22 17.73
C THR A 38 -9.66 13.41 19.00
N GLU A 39 -8.99 13.83 20.06
CA GLU A 39 -9.60 14.10 21.34
C GLU A 39 -10.52 15.32 21.27
N ALA A 40 -11.72 15.19 21.83
CA ALA A 40 -12.63 16.32 21.98
C ALA A 40 -12.09 17.30 23.04
N PRO A 41 -12.35 18.62 22.92
CA PRO A 41 -11.93 19.58 23.94
C PRO A 41 -12.52 19.23 25.30
N LYS A 42 -11.67 19.23 26.33
CA LYS A 42 -12.04 18.90 27.70
C LYS A 42 -12.96 19.98 28.30
N PRO A 43 -14.06 19.61 28.98
CA PRO A 43 -14.89 20.57 29.71
C PRO A 43 -14.05 21.35 30.72
N ARG A 44 -14.20 22.68 30.79
CA ARG A 44 -13.46 23.50 31.76
C ARG A 44 -14.37 23.84 32.93
N ARG A 45 -13.82 23.92 34.15
CA ARG A 45 -14.60 24.30 35.34
C ARG A 45 -15.29 25.66 35.19
N GLU A 46 -14.66 26.57 34.46
CA GLU A 46 -15.17 27.91 34.15
C GLU A 46 -16.51 27.87 33.39
N ASP A 47 -16.74 26.85 32.56
CA ASP A 47 -17.96 26.71 31.76
C ASP A 47 -19.20 26.35 32.63
N PHE A 48 -19.00 25.99 33.90
CA PHE A 48 -20.04 25.57 34.85
C PHE A 48 -20.17 26.52 36.05
N VAL A 49 -19.67 27.75 35.91
CA VAL A 49 -19.87 28.81 36.90
C VAL A 49 -21.09 29.63 36.51
N THR A 50 -22.16 29.55 37.29
CA THR A 50 -23.36 30.37 37.06
C THR A 50 -23.27 31.69 37.82
N THR A 51 -23.75 32.78 37.20
CA THR A 51 -23.95 34.07 37.85
C THR A 51 -25.40 34.14 38.33
N GLN A 52 -25.59 34.28 39.65
CA GLN A 52 -26.93 34.29 40.25
C GLN A 52 -27.46 35.73 40.33
N GLY A 53 -28.47 36.05 39.49
CA GLY A 53 -29.42 37.17 39.65
C GLY A 53 -28.92 38.62 39.44
N PRO A 54 -29.85 39.57 39.27
CA PRO A 54 -29.54 40.99 39.11
C PRO A 54 -28.99 41.54 40.44
N GLY A 55 -27.67 41.58 40.57
CA GLY A 55 -26.99 42.03 41.80
C GLY A 55 -25.56 41.50 41.98
N GLY A 56 -25.11 40.52 41.18
CA GLY A 56 -23.69 40.28 40.91
C GLY A 56 -22.79 39.84 42.09
N ARG A 57 -23.35 39.36 43.21
CA ARG A 57 -22.57 38.94 44.38
C ARG A 57 -22.76 37.45 44.69
N GLY A 58 -22.13 36.61 43.88
CA GLY A 58 -22.02 35.17 44.11
C GLY A 58 -21.80 34.40 42.80
N ARG A 59 -20.55 34.01 42.52
CA ARG A 59 -20.25 33.00 41.49
C ARG A 59 -20.33 31.63 42.18
N ARG A 60 -21.25 30.77 41.77
CA ARG A 60 -21.34 29.40 42.30
C ARG A 60 -21.00 28.42 41.20
N PHE A 61 -20.02 27.57 41.49
CA PHE A 61 -19.62 26.46 40.64
C PHE A 61 -20.58 25.29 40.82
N ASP A 62 -21.11 24.77 39.71
CA ASP A 62 -21.91 23.55 39.69
C ASP A 62 -21.00 22.32 39.51
N GLU A 63 -20.51 21.79 40.63
CA GLU A 63 -19.66 20.59 40.65
C GLU A 63 -20.39 19.37 40.04
N ALA A 64 -21.70 19.20 40.28
CA ALA A 64 -22.44 18.05 39.77
C ALA A 64 -22.64 18.11 38.25
N ALA A 65 -22.84 19.29 37.67
CA ALA A 65 -22.87 19.47 36.21
C ALA A 65 -21.49 19.24 35.58
N TYR A 66 -20.42 19.75 36.20
CA TYR A 66 -19.05 19.54 35.72
C TYR A 66 -18.65 18.06 35.74
N GLN A 67 -18.92 17.33 36.83
CA GLN A 67 -18.59 15.91 36.93
C GLN A 67 -19.33 15.05 35.91
N ARG A 68 -20.62 15.34 35.65
CA ARG A 68 -21.38 14.68 34.58
C ARG A 68 -20.79 14.96 33.20
N ALA A 69 -20.49 16.23 32.90
CA ALA A 69 -19.87 16.61 31.64
C ALA A 69 -18.49 15.96 31.44
N MET A 70 -17.72 15.82 32.52
CA MET A 70 -16.45 15.09 32.53
C MET A 70 -16.64 13.61 32.21
N GLN A 71 -17.57 12.91 32.88
CA GLN A 71 -17.85 11.49 32.61
C GLN A 71 -18.34 11.27 31.17
N GLU A 72 -19.24 12.13 30.68
CA GLU A 72 -19.70 12.09 29.29
C GLU A 72 -18.57 12.33 28.29
N TRP A 73 -17.68 13.27 28.59
CA TRP A 73 -16.49 13.53 27.78
C TRP A 73 -15.55 12.31 27.75
N GLU A 74 -15.29 11.68 28.90
CA GLU A 74 -14.46 10.46 28.97
C GLU A 74 -15.09 9.33 28.15
N ALA A 75 -16.37 9.04 28.34
CA ALA A 75 -17.09 7.99 27.60
C ALA A 75 -17.12 8.27 26.08
N ARG A 76 -17.32 9.53 25.68
CA ARG A 76 -17.29 9.94 24.27
C ARG A 76 -15.91 9.78 23.66
N ASN A 77 -14.85 10.10 24.38
CA ASN A 77 -13.48 9.94 23.89
C ASN A 77 -13.05 8.47 23.84
N ALA A 78 -13.43 7.67 24.83
CA ALA A 78 -13.21 6.23 24.83
C ALA A 78 -13.83 5.57 23.59
N SER A 79 -15.13 5.79 23.36
CA SER A 79 -15.83 5.26 22.18
C SER A 79 -15.30 5.81 20.85
N ALA A 80 -14.85 7.08 20.81
CA ALA A 80 -14.21 7.64 19.63
C ALA A 80 -12.85 7.00 19.32
N ARG A 81 -12.06 6.69 20.37
CA ARG A 81 -10.77 6.02 20.25
C ARG A 81 -10.92 4.58 19.78
N GLU A 82 -11.86 3.83 20.35
CA GLU A 82 -12.17 2.45 19.93
C GLU A 82 -12.59 2.40 18.46
N ALA A 83 -13.51 3.26 18.05
CA ALA A 83 -13.98 3.28 16.67
C ALA A 83 -12.90 3.78 15.68
N ALA A 84 -12.01 4.69 16.10
CA ALA A 84 -10.83 5.03 15.30
C ALA A 84 -9.88 3.82 15.17
N GLY A 85 -9.63 3.09 16.26
CA GLY A 85 -8.85 1.85 16.24
C GLY A 85 -9.41 0.81 15.28
N SER A 86 -10.72 0.51 15.39
CA SER A 86 -11.39 -0.43 14.50
C SER A 86 -11.33 -0.01 13.03
N ASN A 87 -11.49 1.29 12.73
CA ASN A 87 -11.34 1.79 11.36
C ASN A 87 -9.90 1.69 10.85
N ALA A 88 -8.90 1.92 11.70
CA ALA A 88 -7.48 1.77 11.34
C ALA A 88 -7.15 0.30 11.03
N GLU A 89 -7.66 -0.63 11.83
CA GLU A 89 -7.54 -2.07 11.61
C GLU A 89 -8.20 -2.50 10.30
N ALA A 90 -9.45 -2.07 10.07
CA ALA A 90 -10.17 -2.38 8.83
C ALA A 90 -9.42 -1.88 7.58
N ARG A 91 -8.86 -0.67 7.63
CA ARG A 91 -8.03 -0.13 6.53
C ARG A 91 -6.75 -0.93 6.34
N THR A 92 -6.07 -1.29 7.43
CA THR A 92 -4.87 -2.12 7.39
C THR A 92 -5.17 -3.47 6.72
N ALA A 93 -6.28 -4.11 7.08
CA ALA A 93 -6.73 -5.35 6.47
C ALA A 93 -7.01 -5.20 4.96
N LEU A 94 -7.53 -4.06 4.50
CA LEU A 94 -7.70 -3.78 3.07
C LEU A 94 -6.36 -3.68 2.32
N TYR A 95 -5.37 -3.02 2.92
CA TYR A 95 -4.02 -2.92 2.33
C TYR A 95 -3.31 -4.28 2.31
N ASP A 96 -3.47 -5.07 3.36
CA ASP A 96 -2.88 -6.41 3.43
C ASP A 96 -3.56 -7.36 2.44
N ARG A 97 -4.88 -7.22 2.23
CA ARG A 97 -5.59 -7.94 1.18
C ARG A 97 -5.08 -7.58 -0.21
N LEU A 98 -4.90 -6.28 -0.50
CA LEU A 98 -4.29 -5.82 -1.75
C LEU A 98 -2.89 -6.43 -1.95
N LYS A 99 -2.06 -6.42 -0.91
CA LYS A 99 -0.74 -7.06 -0.93
C LYS A 99 -0.85 -8.56 -1.28
N GLY A 100 -1.76 -9.27 -0.63
CA GLY A 100 -2.05 -10.68 -0.91
C GLY A 100 -2.46 -10.92 -2.36
N ASP A 101 -3.45 -10.17 -2.86
CA ASP A 101 -3.94 -10.27 -4.24
C ASP A 101 -2.82 -10.08 -5.28
N VAL A 102 -1.97 -9.07 -5.09
CA VAL A 102 -0.84 -8.78 -6.00
C VAL A 102 0.19 -9.90 -5.95
N ARG A 103 0.53 -10.37 -4.74
CA ARG A 103 1.48 -11.47 -4.56
C ARG A 103 0.98 -12.73 -5.25
N ASP A 104 -0.27 -13.11 -4.99
CA ASP A 104 -0.84 -14.36 -5.50
C ASP A 104 -0.98 -14.32 -7.03
N TYR A 105 -1.37 -13.17 -7.60
CA TYR A 105 -1.39 -12.97 -9.05
C TYR A 105 -0.04 -13.28 -9.70
N TYR A 106 1.03 -12.71 -9.16
CA TYR A 106 2.36 -12.90 -9.71
C TYR A 106 3.00 -14.25 -9.39
N LEU A 107 2.71 -14.84 -8.23
CA LEU A 107 3.17 -16.19 -7.90
C LEU A 107 2.59 -17.23 -8.87
N ASN A 108 1.33 -17.06 -9.26
CA ASN A 108 0.70 -17.92 -10.26
C ASN A 108 1.42 -17.85 -11.61
N ASP A 109 1.82 -16.65 -12.04
CA ASP A 109 2.59 -16.47 -13.27
C ASP A 109 4.00 -17.06 -13.16
N LEU A 110 4.72 -16.77 -12.06
CA LEU A 110 6.06 -17.28 -11.82
C LEU A 110 6.10 -18.82 -11.79
N ASN A 111 5.10 -19.45 -11.16
CA ASN A 111 4.96 -20.91 -11.13
C ASN A 111 4.79 -21.49 -12.53
N ARG A 112 3.99 -20.86 -13.40
CA ARG A 112 3.84 -21.30 -14.79
C ARG A 112 5.15 -21.16 -15.56
N GLN A 113 5.81 -20.01 -15.47
CA GLN A 113 7.09 -19.79 -16.13
C GLN A 113 8.16 -20.81 -15.68
N ARG A 114 8.18 -21.15 -14.39
CA ARG A 114 9.06 -22.19 -13.85
C ARG A 114 8.78 -23.55 -14.48
N THR A 115 7.53 -24.01 -14.49
CA THR A 115 7.17 -25.31 -15.08
C THR A 115 7.53 -25.39 -16.57
N ASP A 116 7.27 -24.32 -17.33
CA ASP A 116 7.63 -24.25 -18.75
C ASP A 116 9.15 -24.27 -18.96
N THR A 117 9.90 -23.59 -18.08
CA THR A 117 11.36 -23.58 -18.09
C THR A 117 11.94 -24.95 -17.76
N GLU A 118 11.47 -25.60 -16.69
CA GLU A 118 11.88 -26.96 -16.31
C GLU A 118 11.64 -27.96 -17.45
N ARG A 119 10.47 -27.88 -18.09
CA ARG A 119 10.12 -28.72 -19.25
C ARG A 119 11.06 -28.47 -20.43
N THR A 120 11.31 -27.21 -20.75
CA THR A 120 12.22 -26.81 -21.85
C THR A 120 13.65 -27.24 -21.56
N ALA A 121 14.12 -27.06 -20.33
CA ALA A 121 15.42 -27.49 -19.85
C ALA A 121 15.61 -29.00 -20.01
N ARG A 122 14.63 -29.78 -19.57
CA ARG A 122 14.64 -31.24 -19.69
C ARG A 122 14.70 -31.69 -21.15
N PHE A 123 13.90 -31.11 -22.04
CA PHE A 123 14.00 -31.44 -23.47
C PHE A 123 15.35 -31.04 -24.08
N GLY A 124 15.91 -29.90 -23.67
CA GLY A 124 17.24 -29.47 -24.07
C GLY A 124 18.34 -30.43 -23.60
N LEU A 125 18.27 -30.92 -22.37
CA LEU A 125 19.18 -31.95 -21.85
C LEU A 125 19.00 -33.29 -22.58
N ALA A 126 17.76 -33.69 -22.87
CA ALA A 126 17.43 -34.91 -23.61
C ALA A 126 18.07 -34.92 -25.00
N ARG A 127 17.86 -33.84 -25.78
CA ARG A 127 18.44 -33.67 -27.12
C ARG A 127 19.96 -33.72 -27.11
N ARG A 128 20.57 -33.39 -25.97
CA ARG A 128 22.02 -33.37 -25.78
C ARG A 128 22.57 -34.67 -25.19
N GLY A 129 21.71 -35.62 -24.82
CA GLY A 129 22.07 -36.92 -24.24
C GLY A 129 22.66 -36.83 -22.84
N VAL A 130 22.41 -35.75 -22.11
CA VAL A 130 23.01 -35.48 -20.78
C VAL A 130 21.96 -35.45 -19.65
N ILE A 131 20.80 -36.07 -19.88
CA ILE A 131 19.82 -36.32 -18.82
C ILE A 131 20.41 -37.28 -17.79
N GLY A 132 20.12 -37.06 -16.50
CA GLY A 132 20.50 -37.91 -15.38
C GLY A 132 21.91 -37.68 -14.83
N GLY A 133 22.62 -36.65 -15.32
CA GLY A 133 23.96 -36.28 -14.86
C GLY A 133 24.00 -34.96 -14.06
N SER A 134 25.19 -34.53 -13.66
CA SER A 134 25.42 -33.26 -12.95
C SER A 134 24.85 -32.04 -13.69
N SER A 135 24.85 -32.07 -15.02
CA SER A 135 24.27 -31.00 -15.85
C SER A 135 22.75 -30.82 -15.66
N GLU A 136 22.02 -31.82 -15.16
CA GLU A 136 20.60 -31.67 -14.80
C GLU A 136 20.43 -31.04 -13.42
N LEU A 137 21.30 -31.39 -12.46
CA LEU A 137 21.29 -30.82 -11.10
C LEU A 137 21.65 -29.33 -11.13
N ASP A 138 22.75 -28.96 -11.82
CA ASP A 138 23.17 -27.56 -11.97
C ASP A 138 22.04 -26.68 -12.55
N VAL A 139 21.24 -27.27 -13.44
CA VAL A 139 20.11 -26.64 -14.09
C VAL A 139 18.95 -26.46 -13.13
N ALA A 140 18.62 -27.49 -12.36
CA ALA A 140 17.56 -27.44 -11.37
C ALA A 140 17.88 -26.42 -10.27
N ASP A 141 19.12 -26.41 -9.78
CA ASP A 141 19.60 -25.46 -8.77
C ASP A 141 19.45 -24.02 -9.26
N ARG A 142 19.85 -23.73 -10.51
CA ARG A 142 19.71 -22.40 -11.09
C ARG A 142 18.25 -21.97 -11.26
N ILE A 143 17.37 -22.87 -11.70
CA ILE A 143 15.93 -22.58 -11.80
C ILE A 143 15.37 -22.26 -10.42
N LEU A 144 15.79 -22.98 -9.38
CA LEU A 144 15.36 -22.73 -8.01
C LEU A 144 15.87 -21.37 -7.49
N GLU A 145 17.11 -21.01 -7.78
CA GLU A 145 17.67 -19.69 -7.43
C GLU A 145 16.88 -18.54 -8.06
N GLU A 146 16.61 -18.62 -9.37
CA GLU A 146 15.84 -17.58 -10.07
C GLU A 146 14.38 -17.55 -9.62
N TYR A 147 13.79 -18.70 -9.32
CA TYR A 147 12.45 -18.77 -8.72
C TYR A 147 12.43 -18.05 -7.37
N ASN A 148 13.38 -18.33 -6.47
CA ASN A 148 13.47 -17.69 -5.16
C ASN A 148 13.68 -16.17 -5.28
N ARG A 149 14.52 -15.72 -6.24
CA ARG A 149 14.68 -14.30 -6.55
C ARG A 149 13.36 -13.68 -7.04
N GLY A 150 12.64 -14.38 -7.92
CA GLY A 150 11.32 -13.97 -8.40
C GLY A 150 10.31 -13.80 -7.26
N VAL A 151 10.26 -14.75 -6.32
CA VAL A 151 9.38 -14.66 -5.13
C VAL A 151 9.68 -13.40 -4.30
N LEU A 152 10.97 -13.05 -4.12
CA LEU A 152 11.35 -11.83 -3.41
C LEU A 152 10.93 -10.55 -4.15
N ASP A 153 11.13 -10.49 -5.47
CA ASP A 153 10.69 -9.35 -6.30
C ASP A 153 9.17 -9.18 -6.22
N ILE A 154 8.42 -10.27 -6.27
CA ILE A 154 6.96 -10.28 -6.10
C ILE A 154 6.56 -9.71 -4.73
N GLY A 155 7.25 -10.12 -3.66
CA GLY A 155 7.04 -9.58 -2.32
C GLY A 155 7.23 -8.06 -2.29
N ASN A 156 8.33 -7.56 -2.86
CA ASN A 156 8.62 -6.13 -2.93
C ASN A 156 7.55 -5.36 -3.73
N ARG A 157 7.08 -5.89 -4.87
CA ARG A 157 6.00 -5.28 -5.67
C ARG A 157 4.69 -5.21 -4.90
N ALA A 158 4.32 -6.28 -4.21
CA ALA A 158 3.13 -6.33 -3.39
C ALA A 158 3.19 -5.32 -2.23
N ASP A 159 4.35 -5.19 -1.58
CA ASP A 159 4.59 -4.17 -0.56
C ASP A 159 4.47 -2.75 -1.11
N GLN A 160 5.06 -2.48 -2.28
CA GLN A 160 4.93 -1.18 -2.95
C GLN A 160 3.47 -0.85 -3.30
N ALA A 161 2.66 -1.83 -3.71
CA ALA A 161 1.24 -1.64 -3.98
C ALA A 161 0.47 -1.20 -2.73
N ALA A 162 0.68 -1.88 -1.61
CA ALA A 162 0.08 -1.52 -0.33
C ALA A 162 0.52 -0.13 0.16
N VAL A 163 1.80 0.22 0.02
CA VAL A 163 2.32 1.56 0.35
C VAL A 163 1.67 2.63 -0.50
N ARG A 164 1.53 2.42 -1.82
CA ARG A 164 0.86 3.38 -2.71
C ARG A 164 -0.59 3.61 -2.32
N ALA A 165 -1.32 2.53 -2.00
CA ALA A 165 -2.70 2.65 -1.52
C ALA A 165 -2.79 3.46 -0.22
N ARG A 166 -1.92 3.20 0.76
CA ARG A 166 -1.84 3.97 2.02
C ARG A 166 -1.56 5.46 1.77
N VAL A 167 -0.62 5.77 0.89
CA VAL A 167 -0.27 7.16 0.54
C VAL A 167 -1.43 7.86 -0.18
N ALA A 168 -2.12 7.18 -1.10
CA ALA A 168 -3.27 7.73 -1.80
C ALA A 168 -4.44 8.01 -0.82
N ASP A 169 -4.65 7.12 0.14
CA ASP A 169 -5.66 7.29 1.19
C ASP A 169 -5.36 8.49 2.10
N GLU A 170 -4.11 8.67 2.53
CA GLU A 170 -3.71 9.85 3.32
C GLU A 170 -3.88 11.15 2.51
N ARG A 171 -3.59 11.14 1.20
CA ARG A 171 -3.88 12.29 0.33
C ARG A 171 -5.37 12.59 0.26
N ALA A 172 -6.21 11.57 0.13
CA ALA A 172 -7.67 11.72 0.10
C ALA A 172 -8.20 12.32 1.41
N ARG A 173 -7.64 11.89 2.55
CA ARG A 173 -7.94 12.50 3.85
C ARG A 173 -7.60 13.99 3.90
N LEU A 174 -6.39 14.37 3.48
CA LEU A 174 -5.94 15.75 3.49
C LEU A 174 -6.78 16.64 2.56
N ASP A 175 -7.15 16.13 1.39
CA ASP A 175 -8.07 16.81 0.47
C ASP A 175 -9.45 17.03 1.11
N LEU A 176 -10.02 16.01 1.75
CA LEU A 176 -11.29 16.15 2.47
C LEU A 176 -11.22 17.19 3.60
N ILE A 177 -10.12 17.21 4.36
CA ILE A 177 -9.90 18.22 5.41
C ILE A 177 -9.82 19.62 4.80
N SER A 178 -9.12 19.78 3.68
CA SER A 178 -9.03 21.05 2.95
C SER A 178 -10.42 21.51 2.50
N ARG A 179 -11.23 20.60 1.93
CA ARG A 179 -12.60 20.89 1.49
C ARG A 179 -13.51 21.26 2.66
N ILE A 180 -13.37 20.61 3.82
CA ILE A 180 -14.13 20.97 5.04
C ILE A 180 -13.77 22.38 5.50
N ARG A 181 -12.49 22.74 5.49
CA ARG A 181 -12.05 24.12 5.80
C ARG A 181 -12.65 25.14 4.82
N SER A 182 -12.82 24.75 3.56
CA SER A 182 -13.48 25.58 2.52
C SER A 182 -15.02 25.63 2.61
N GLY A 183 -15.65 24.82 3.47
CA GLY A 183 -17.10 24.85 3.69
C GLY A 183 -17.87 23.56 3.35
N MET A 184 -17.20 22.47 3.01
CA MET A 184 -17.85 21.16 2.83
C MET A 184 -18.49 20.68 4.14
N GLN A 185 -19.71 20.17 4.06
CA GLN A 185 -20.40 19.57 5.21
C GLN A 185 -19.91 18.13 5.48
N ALA A 186 -19.81 17.77 6.76
CA ALA A 186 -19.32 16.45 7.19
C ALA A 186 -20.13 15.27 6.65
N GLY A 187 -21.43 15.43 6.37
CA GLY A 187 -22.29 14.37 5.83
C GLY A 187 -21.83 13.86 4.46
N ASN A 188 -21.34 14.76 3.61
CA ASN A 188 -20.84 14.41 2.27
C ASN A 188 -19.41 13.82 2.30
N ALA A 189 -18.69 14.02 3.41
CA ALA A 189 -17.32 13.56 3.55
C ALA A 189 -17.21 12.03 3.67
N LEU A 190 -18.21 11.36 4.26
CA LEU A 190 -18.23 9.89 4.37
C LEU A 190 -18.31 9.23 2.99
N ALA A 191 -19.30 9.59 2.18
CA ALA A 191 -19.45 9.04 0.83
C ALA A 191 -18.21 9.33 -0.03
N SER A 192 -17.67 10.54 0.07
CA SER A 192 -16.44 10.93 -0.64
C SER A 192 -15.23 10.11 -0.19
N ALA A 193 -15.08 9.85 1.12
CA ALA A 193 -13.99 9.04 1.65
C ALA A 193 -14.08 7.57 1.21
N THR A 194 -15.28 6.98 1.23
CA THR A 194 -15.49 5.60 0.78
C THR A 194 -15.18 5.45 -0.71
N ASN A 195 -15.68 6.37 -1.54
CA ASN A 195 -15.42 6.36 -2.99
C ASN A 195 -13.93 6.55 -3.28
N ALA A 196 -13.27 7.49 -2.59
CA ALA A 196 -11.84 7.70 -2.73
C ALA A 196 -11.05 6.45 -2.32
N LEU A 197 -11.41 5.80 -1.22
CA LEU A 197 -10.76 4.55 -0.78
C LEU A 197 -10.90 3.44 -1.83
N GLN A 198 -12.12 3.22 -2.34
CA GLN A 198 -12.38 2.20 -3.37
C GLN A 198 -11.55 2.46 -4.63
N ASN A 199 -11.63 3.68 -5.16
CA ASN A 199 -10.87 4.07 -6.35
C ASN A 199 -9.36 3.95 -6.12
N ASN A 200 -8.85 4.42 -4.98
CA ASN A 200 -7.43 4.33 -4.65
C ASN A 200 -6.94 2.88 -4.55
N LEU A 201 -7.75 1.97 -4.02
CA LEU A 201 -7.42 0.54 -3.92
C LEU A 201 -7.44 -0.13 -5.30
N GLU A 202 -8.46 0.16 -6.11
CA GLU A 202 -8.57 -0.34 -7.48
C GLU A 202 -7.43 0.17 -8.35
N ASP A 203 -7.11 1.46 -8.27
CA ASP A 203 -5.97 2.07 -8.97
C ASP A 203 -4.66 1.47 -8.52
N ALA A 204 -4.45 1.29 -7.21
CA ALA A 204 -3.23 0.66 -6.70
C ALA A 204 -3.10 -0.79 -7.19
N LYS A 205 -4.21 -1.54 -7.22
CA LYS A 205 -4.28 -2.91 -7.76
C LYS A 205 -3.99 -2.94 -9.25
N ALA A 206 -4.66 -2.11 -10.04
CA ALA A 206 -4.49 -2.03 -11.48
C ALA A 206 -3.05 -1.64 -11.85
N ASN A 207 -2.50 -0.61 -11.21
CA ASN A 207 -1.12 -0.19 -11.44
C ASN A 207 -0.11 -1.28 -11.03
N ALA A 208 -0.36 -2.00 -9.94
CA ALA A 208 0.49 -3.09 -9.49
C ALA A 208 0.42 -4.29 -10.43
N MET A 209 -0.73 -4.59 -11.03
CA MET A 209 -0.93 -5.75 -11.92
C MET A 209 -0.70 -5.44 -13.41
N ALA A 210 -0.62 -4.16 -13.79
CA ALA A 210 -0.47 -3.72 -15.19
C ALA A 210 0.86 -4.15 -15.80
N GLN A 211 1.92 -4.28 -14.99
CA GLN A 211 3.20 -4.79 -15.45
C GLN A 211 3.19 -6.31 -15.29
N SER A 212 3.39 -7.08 -16.36
CA SER A 212 3.64 -8.52 -16.18
C SER A 212 4.90 -8.70 -15.32
N LEU A 213 5.04 -9.86 -14.68
CA LEU A 213 6.38 -10.28 -14.31
C LEU A 213 7.15 -10.29 -15.64
N GLY A 214 8.30 -9.61 -15.72
CA GLY A 214 9.18 -9.79 -16.88
C GLY A 214 9.48 -11.28 -17.05
N GLN A 215 10.04 -11.70 -18.18
CA GLN A 215 10.47 -13.09 -18.31
C GLN A 215 11.60 -13.37 -17.29
N VAL A 216 11.27 -13.93 -16.12
CA VAL A 216 12.25 -14.18 -15.04
C VAL A 216 13.29 -15.21 -15.46
N PHE A 217 12.90 -16.10 -16.38
CA PHE A 217 13.73 -17.18 -16.89
C PHE A 217 14.23 -16.95 -18.33
N SER A 218 14.14 -15.74 -18.90
CA SER A 218 14.52 -15.48 -20.31
C SER A 218 15.95 -15.88 -20.65
N ASP A 219 16.87 -15.75 -19.70
CA ASP A 219 18.29 -16.07 -19.89
C ASP A 219 18.53 -17.57 -20.08
N TYR A 220 17.57 -18.40 -19.71
CA TYR A 220 17.68 -19.84 -19.78
C TYR A 220 17.63 -20.35 -21.24
N GLY A 221 16.79 -19.73 -22.08
CA GLY A 221 16.73 -20.02 -23.52
C GLY A 221 18.06 -19.70 -24.23
N TYR A 222 18.70 -18.59 -23.85
CA TYR A 222 20.01 -18.20 -24.35
C TYR A 222 21.11 -19.16 -23.86
N TYR A 223 21.13 -19.54 -22.57
CA TYR A 223 22.15 -20.44 -22.03
C TYR A 223 22.16 -21.83 -22.71
N LEU A 224 20.99 -22.39 -22.99
CA LEU A 224 20.88 -23.65 -23.73
C LEU A 224 21.33 -23.52 -25.19
N ALA A 225 20.99 -22.39 -25.84
CA ALA A 225 21.32 -22.10 -27.23
C ALA A 225 22.81 -21.79 -27.44
N GLU A 226 23.43 -21.03 -26.53
CA GLU A 226 24.85 -20.63 -26.58
C GLU A 226 25.76 -21.87 -26.48
N ARG A 227 25.48 -22.77 -25.52
CA ARG A 227 26.22 -24.04 -25.40
C ARG A 227 25.95 -25.03 -26.54
N ALA A 228 24.82 -24.90 -27.24
CA ALA A 228 24.58 -25.68 -28.46
C ALA A 228 25.47 -25.18 -29.61
N LYS A 229 25.62 -23.86 -29.75
CA LYS A 229 26.54 -23.25 -30.73
C LYS A 229 28.00 -23.60 -30.43
N GLU A 230 28.46 -23.47 -29.19
CA GLU A 230 29.86 -23.79 -28.82
C GLU A 230 30.25 -25.25 -29.10
N ARG A 231 29.33 -26.21 -28.90
CA ARG A 231 29.60 -27.62 -29.23
C ARG A 231 29.47 -27.92 -30.73
N GLY A 232 28.64 -27.17 -31.46
CA GLY A 232 28.63 -27.17 -32.93
C GLY A 232 29.96 -26.70 -33.51
N TYR A 233 30.53 -25.63 -32.94
CA TYR A 233 31.87 -25.15 -33.32
C TYR A 233 32.98 -26.15 -32.98
N ARG A 234 32.94 -26.80 -31.80
CA ARG A 234 33.93 -27.85 -31.46
C ARG A 234 33.80 -29.12 -32.32
N ARG A 235 32.58 -29.54 -32.70
CA ARG A 235 32.41 -30.68 -33.63
C ARG A 235 32.72 -30.31 -35.08
N GLY A 236 32.49 -29.07 -35.49
CA GLY A 236 32.84 -28.57 -36.83
C GLY A 236 34.34 -28.36 -37.03
N GLN A 237 35.10 -28.04 -35.98
CA GLN A 237 36.57 -27.93 -36.06
C GLN A 237 37.30 -29.23 -35.69
N GLY A 238 36.69 -30.14 -34.92
CA GLY A 238 37.28 -31.44 -34.57
C GLY A 238 37.33 -32.46 -35.71
N SER A 239 36.66 -32.23 -36.84
CA SER A 239 36.65 -33.14 -37.99
C SER A 239 37.66 -32.80 -39.10
N MET A 240 38.51 -31.78 -38.91
CA MET A 240 39.52 -31.37 -39.91
C MET A 240 40.95 -31.85 -39.60
N PHE A 241 41.19 -32.58 -38.50
CA PHE A 241 42.56 -32.92 -38.06
C PHE A 241 42.86 -34.43 -37.91
N TYR A 242 42.14 -35.31 -38.62
CA TYR A 242 42.59 -36.70 -38.80
C TYR A 242 42.24 -37.22 -40.21
N ALA A 243 43.00 -36.78 -41.20
CA ALA A 243 43.22 -37.54 -42.42
C ALA A 243 44.75 -37.73 -42.57
N ASN A 244 45.21 -38.90 -42.15
CA ASN A 244 46.57 -39.37 -42.27
C ASN A 244 46.82 -39.82 -43.72
N PRO A 245 47.71 -39.18 -44.52
CA PRO A 245 48.09 -39.70 -45.83
C PRO A 245 49.33 -40.59 -45.68
N ALA A 246 49.21 -41.69 -44.94
CA ALA A 246 50.22 -42.75 -44.89
C ALA A 246 49.67 -43.99 -45.60
N SER A 247 49.68 -43.98 -46.93
CA SER A 247 49.71 -45.18 -47.78
C SER A 247 49.65 -44.77 -49.24
N TYR A 248 50.80 -44.72 -49.91
CA TYR A 248 50.92 -45.19 -51.30
C TYR A 248 52.41 -45.40 -51.62
N TYR A 249 52.93 -46.55 -51.21
CA TYR A 249 54.11 -47.16 -51.83
C TYR A 249 53.64 -48.26 -52.78
N GLY A 250 53.90 -48.08 -54.07
CA GLY A 250 54.44 -49.15 -54.93
C GLY A 250 53.49 -50.00 -55.78
N ARG A 251 53.79 -49.96 -57.09
CA ARG A 251 53.91 -51.09 -58.05
C ARG A 251 52.79 -51.19 -59.12
N GLY A 252 53.23 -51.05 -60.38
CA GLY A 252 52.46 -51.23 -61.62
C GLY A 252 53.10 -50.45 -62.75
#